data_AF-A0A224Y309-F1
#
_entry.id   AF-A0A224Y309-F1
#
_cell.length_a   1.000
_cell.length_b   1.000
_cell.length_c   1.000
_cell.angle_alpha   90.00
_cell.angle_beta   90.00
_cell.angle_gamma   90.00
#
_symmetry.space_group_name_H-M   'P 1'
#
loop_
_entity.id
_entity.type
_entity.pdbx_description
1 polymer ?
#
loop_
_entity_poly.entity_id
_entity_poly.type
_entity_poly.pdbx_seq_one_letter_code
_entity_poly.pdbx_strand_id
1 'polypeptide(L)'
;MQAVLKKVIETVKPNLATFVKYAKVELVPPSPGEISGISNGIKNIITSAKTGKWKQLTVREAWLNLLVATEVTCWFYIGECIGKWNLIGYKINV
;
A
#
# COMPACT_ATOMS: atom_id res chain seq x y z
N MET A 1 16.61 33.61 -3.46
CA MET A 1 15.94 32.56 -2.65
C MET A 1 14.43 32.48 -2.92
N GLN A 2 13.67 33.58 -2.84
CA GLN A 2 12.21 33.54 -3.03
C GLN A 2 11.73 33.16 -4.45
N ALA A 3 12.47 33.54 -5.50
CA ALA A 3 12.12 33.17 -6.87
C ALA A 3 12.26 31.65 -7.13
N VAL A 4 13.28 31.02 -6.54
CA VAL A 4 13.47 29.55 -6.62
C VAL A 4 12.36 28.84 -5.86
N LEU A 5 11.99 29.32 -4.67
CA LEU A 5 10.88 28.77 -3.88
C LEU A 5 9.55 28.86 -4.63
N LYS A 6 9.24 30.00 -5.25
CA LYS A 6 8.02 30.15 -6.07
C LYS A 6 8.01 29.17 -7.24
N LYS A 7 9.13 29.03 -7.96
CA LYS A 7 9.25 28.09 -9.08
C LYS A 7 9.08 26.63 -8.63
N VAL A 8 9.62 26.27 -7.46
CA VAL A 8 9.41 24.94 -6.86
C VAL A 8 7.95 24.71 -6.51
N ILE A 9 7.29 25.68 -5.87
CA ILE A 9 5.87 25.59 -5.53
C ILE A 9 5.01 25.44 -6.78
N GLU A 10 5.26 26.22 -7.83
CA GLU A 10 4.54 26.12 -9.10
C GLU A 10 4.73 24.78 -9.80
N THR A 11 5.89 24.14 -9.64
CA THR A 11 6.18 22.82 -10.22
C THR A 11 5.57 21.69 -9.39
N VAL A 12 5.60 21.78 -8.06
CA VAL A 12 5.13 20.72 -7.15
C VAL A 12 3.61 20.71 -7.02
N LYS A 13 2.96 21.87 -7.06
CA LYS A 13 1.51 22.02 -6.88
C LYS A 13 0.66 21.14 -7.82
N PRO A 14 0.89 21.08 -9.15
CA PRO A 14 0.11 20.21 -10.03
C PRO A 14 0.36 18.72 -9.75
N ASN A 15 1.60 18.33 -9.43
CA ASN A 15 1.93 16.93 -9.12
C ASN A 15 1.28 16.48 -7.81
N LEU A 16 1.29 17.35 -6.79
CA LEU A 16 0.61 17.09 -5.53
C LEU A 16 -0.92 17.01 -5.72
N ALA A 17 -1.50 17.86 -6.56
CA ALA A 17 -2.93 17.82 -6.86
C ALA A 17 -3.33 16.48 -7.52
N THR A 18 -2.53 16.00 -8.47
CA THR A 18 -2.71 14.68 -9.09
C THR A 18 -2.56 13.56 -8.07
N PHE A 19 -1.52 13.62 -7.22
CA PHE A 19 -1.32 12.64 -6.14
C PHE A 19 -2.52 12.60 -5.20
N VAL A 20 -3.00 13.75 -4.73
CA VAL A 20 -4.16 13.85 -3.83
C VAL A 20 -5.44 13.31 -4.48
N LYS A 21 -5.61 13.51 -5.80
CA LYS A 21 -6.76 12.96 -6.54
C LYS A 21 -6.79 11.43 -6.49
N TYR A 22 -5.67 10.76 -6.76
CA TYR A 22 -5.60 9.30 -6.75
C TYR A 22 -5.55 8.72 -5.33
N ALA A 23 -4.82 9.37 -4.42
CA ALA A 23 -4.77 8.97 -3.01
C ALA A 23 -6.16 8.93 -2.37
N LYS A 24 -7.06 9.83 -2.75
CA LYS A 24 -8.44 9.84 -2.24
C LYS A 24 -9.29 8.66 -2.68
N VAL A 25 -8.97 7.99 -3.77
CA VAL A 25 -9.76 6.84 -4.26
C VAL A 25 -9.08 5.52 -3.94
N GLU A 26 -7.75 5.48 -3.86
CA GLU A 26 -7.00 4.23 -3.65
C GLU A 26 -6.54 4.02 -2.20
N LEU A 27 -6.27 5.10 -1.45
CA LEU A 27 -5.71 5.02 -0.08
C LEU A 27 -6.73 5.31 1.02
N VAL A 28 -7.99 5.56 0.66
CA VAL A 28 -9.04 5.79 1.65
C VAL A 28 -9.44 4.45 2.29
N PRO A 29 -9.59 4.40 3.63
CA PRO A 29 -10.02 3.19 4.30
C PRO A 29 -11.37 2.73 3.73
N PRO A 30 -11.54 1.42 3.47
CA PRO A 30 -12.73 0.88 2.84
C PRO A 30 -13.97 1.13 3.71
N SER A 31 -15.12 1.20 3.05
CA SER A 31 -16.41 1.34 3.72
C SER A 31 -16.75 0.03 4.48
N PRO A 32 -17.45 0.08 5.63
CA PRO A 32 -17.85 -1.11 6.37
C PRO A 32 -18.58 -2.18 5.55
N GLY A 33 -19.33 -1.78 4.51
CA GLY A 33 -20.02 -2.72 3.61
C GLY A 33 -19.07 -3.57 2.77
N GLU A 34 -17.90 -3.03 2.40
CA GLU A 34 -16.89 -3.69 1.56
C GLU A 34 -16.11 -4.77 2.34
N ILE A 35 -16.06 -4.65 3.67
CA ILE A 35 -15.40 -5.61 4.57
C ILE A 35 -15.98 -7.03 4.40
N SER A 36 -17.30 -7.14 4.19
CA SER A 36 -17.96 -8.42 3.95
C SER A 36 -17.46 -9.10 2.66
N GLY A 37 -17.21 -8.31 1.60
CA GLY A 37 -16.63 -8.77 0.34
C GLY A 37 -15.19 -9.26 0.51
N ILE A 38 -14.39 -8.54 1.29
CA ILE A 38 -12.99 -8.92 1.60
C ILE A 38 -12.94 -10.29 2.30
N SER A 39 -13.82 -10.52 3.29
CA SER A 39 -13.90 -11.81 4.00
C SER A 39 -14.18 -12.98 3.06
N ASN A 40 -15.06 -12.79 2.07
CA ASN A 40 -15.33 -13.80 1.06
C ASN A 40 -14.13 -14.02 0.12
N GLY A 41 -13.41 -12.95 -0.25
CA GLY A 41 -12.17 -13.04 -1.02
C GLY A 41 -11.11 -13.92 -0.32
N ILE A 42 -10.90 -13.71 0.98
CA ILE A 42 -9.96 -14.52 1.78
C ILE A 42 -10.35 -16.01 1.78
N LYS A 43 -11.64 -16.32 1.96
CA LYS A 43 -12.14 -17.71 1.92
C LYS A 43 -11.87 -18.38 0.57
N ASN A 44 -12.00 -17.64 -0.53
CA ASN A 44 -11.71 -18.15 -1.88
C ASN A 44 -10.22 -18.42 -2.10
N ILE A 45 -9.34 -17.58 -1.54
CA ILE A 45 -7.88 -17.80 -1.58
C ILE A 45 -7.53 -19.08 -0.80
N ILE A 46 -8.07 -19.25 0.41
CA ILE A 46 -7.85 -20.44 1.24
C ILE A 46 -8.34 -21.70 0.51
N THR A 47 -9.51 -21.63 -0.12
CA THR A 47 -10.07 -22.76 -0.88
C THR A 47 -9.22 -23.07 -2.12
N SER A 48 -8.73 -22.05 -2.82
CA SER A 48 -7.83 -22.20 -3.97
C SER A 48 -6.48 -22.82 -3.58
N ALA A 49 -5.97 -22.49 -2.40
CA ALA A 49 -4.77 -23.09 -1.85
C ALA A 49 -4.99 -24.59 -1.54
N LYS A 50 -6.09 -24.93 -0.85
CA LYS A 50 -6.46 -26.32 -0.51
C LYS A 50 -6.71 -27.20 -1.73
N THR A 51 -7.35 -26.65 -2.76
CA THR A 51 -7.70 -27.37 -3.99
C THR A 51 -6.53 -27.52 -4.97
N GLY A 52 -5.37 -26.89 -4.70
CA GLY A 52 -4.19 -26.99 -5.56
C GLY A 52 -4.23 -26.10 -6.81
N LYS A 53 -5.23 -25.22 -6.94
CA LYS A 53 -5.39 -24.32 -8.11
C LYS A 53 -4.22 -23.36 -8.31
N TRP A 54 -3.45 -23.08 -7.26
CA TRP A 54 -2.23 -22.26 -7.35
C TRP A 54 -1.18 -22.84 -8.31
N LYS A 55 -1.20 -24.15 -8.59
CA LYS A 55 -0.28 -24.80 -9.54
C LYS A 55 -0.62 -24.50 -11.00
N GLN A 56 -1.81 -23.98 -11.28
CA GLN A 56 -2.26 -23.62 -12.63
C GLN A 56 -2.01 -22.15 -12.98
N LEU A 57 -1.45 -21.36 -12.04
CA LEU A 57 -1.15 -19.95 -12.26
C LEU A 57 0.02 -19.78 -13.21
N THR A 58 -0.10 -18.83 -14.13
CA THR A 58 1.03 -18.45 -14.99
C THR A 58 2.08 -17.70 -14.17
N VAL A 59 3.34 -17.74 -14.61
CA VAL A 59 4.45 -17.04 -13.93
C VAL A 59 4.18 -15.54 -13.82
N ARG A 60 3.54 -14.94 -14.84
CA ARG A 60 3.18 -13.52 -14.85
C ARG A 60 2.18 -13.20 -13.74
N GLU A 61 1.15 -14.02 -13.55
CA GLU A 61 0.15 -13.82 -12.50
C GLU A 61 0.75 -14.04 -11.10
N ALA A 62 1.56 -15.08 -10.95
CA ALA A 62 2.27 -15.33 -9.69
C ALA A 62 3.18 -14.16 -9.32
N TRP A 63 3.89 -13.58 -10.29
CA TRP A 63 4.75 -12.42 -10.09
C TRP A 63 3.98 -11.17 -9.69
N LEU A 64 2.85 -10.88 -10.35
CA LEU A 64 1.98 -9.76 -9.98
C LEU A 64 1.45 -9.90 -8.54
N ASN A 65 0.97 -11.09 -8.17
CA ASN A 65 0.50 -11.35 -6.81
C ASN A 65 1.61 -11.19 -5.76
N LEU A 66 2.84 -11.59 -6.10
CA LEU A 66 4.00 -11.40 -5.24
C LEU A 66 4.33 -9.93 -5.02
N LEU A 67 4.29 -9.11 -6.07
CA LEU A 67 4.53 -7.67 -5.97
C LEU A 67 3.49 -6.99 -5.07
N VAL A 68 2.20 -7.32 -5.24
CA VAL A 68 1.13 -6.81 -4.37
C VAL A 68 1.33 -7.26 -2.93
N ALA A 69 1.67 -8.53 -2.69
CA ALA A 69 1.96 -9.02 -1.32
C ALA A 69 3.15 -8.29 -0.68
N THR A 70 4.17 -7.99 -1.47
CA THR A 70 5.34 -7.21 -1.03
C THR A 70 4.93 -5.79 -0.67
N GLU A 71 4.11 -5.13 -1.49
CA GLU A 71 3.59 -3.79 -1.22
C GLU A 71 2.82 -3.72 0.10
N VAL A 72 1.91 -4.67 0.34
CA VAL A 72 1.15 -4.75 1.61
C VAL A 72 2.08 -4.93 2.80
N THR A 73 3.16 -5.70 2.63
CA THR A 73 4.17 -5.90 3.68
C THR A 73 4.95 -4.60 3.94
N CYS A 74 5.27 -3.82 2.92
CA CYS A 74 5.89 -2.50 3.08
C CYS A 74 4.98 -1.54 3.88
N TRP A 75 3.66 -1.58 3.65
CA TRP A 75 2.71 -0.78 4.44
C TRP A 75 2.72 -1.12 5.94
N PHE A 76 2.91 -2.40 6.29
CA PHE A 76 3.10 -2.80 7.68
C PHE A 76 4.33 -2.14 8.32
N TYR A 77 5.48 -2.14 7.64
CA TYR A 77 6.70 -1.50 8.13
C TYR A 77 6.58 0.03 8.22
N ILE A 78 5.84 0.67 7.31
CA ILE A 78 5.52 2.11 7.41
C ILE A 78 4.74 2.37 8.70
N GLY A 79 3.74 1.52 9.01
CA GLY A 79 3.00 1.57 10.27
C GLY A 79 3.90 1.38 11.50
N GLU A 80 4.85 0.46 11.43
CA GLU A 80 5.85 0.26 12.48
C GLU A 80 6.71 1.52 12.69
N CYS A 81 7.20 2.16 11.62
CA CYS A 81 7.96 3.41 11.70
C CYS A 81 7.14 4.55 12.35
N ILE A 82 5.84 4.64 12.04
CA ILE A 82 4.93 5.59 12.70
C ILE A 82 4.78 5.25 14.19
N GLY A 83 4.56 3.96 14.52
CA GLY A 83 4.40 3.52 15.92
C GLY A 83 5.66 3.72 16.78
N LYS A 84 6.84 3.55 16.18
CA LYS A 84 8.15 3.79 16.80
C LYS A 84 8.50 5.27 16.92
N TRP A 85 7.82 6.14 16.16
CA TRP A 85 8.16 7.55 15.98
C TRP A 85 9.59 7.81 15.49
N ASN A 86 10.21 6.80 14.87
CA ASN A 86 11.58 6.89 14.39
C ASN A 86 11.74 6.08 13.11
N LEU A 87 12.45 6.67 12.14
CA LEU A 87 12.74 6.05 10.85
C LEU A 87 13.83 5.00 10.95
N ILE A 88 14.76 5.13 11.91
CA ILE A 88 15.93 4.25 12.05
C ILE A 88 15.97 3.67 13.46
N GLY A 89 15.50 2.42 13.59
CA GLY A 89 15.55 1.66 14.84
C GLY A 89 14.69 2.25 15.97
N TYR A 90 14.68 1.57 17.11
CA TYR A 90 14.05 2.09 18.32
C TYR A 90 14.98 3.06 19.02
N LYS A 91 14.43 4.17 19.53
CA LYS A 91 15.18 5.06 20.42
C LYS A 91 15.34 4.38 21.78
N ILE A 92 16.44 3.66 21.92
CA ILE A 92 16.93 3.12 23.19
C ILE A 92 17.73 4.23 23.87
N ASN A 93 17.15 4.83 24.91
CA ASN A 93 17.97 5.59 25.86
C ASN A 93 18.59 4.58 26.84
N VAL A 94 19.92 4.55 26.86
CA VAL A 94 20.72 3.87 27.89
C VAL A 94 21.00 4.85 29.02
#